data_AF-A0A5M3PL46-F1
#
_entry.id   AF-A0A5M3PL46-F1
#
_cell.length_a   1.000
_cell.length_b   1.000
_cell.length_c   1.000
_cell.angle_alpha   90.00
_cell.angle_beta   90.00
_cell.angle_gamma   90.00
#
_symmetry.space_group_name_H-M   'P 1'
#
loop_
_entity.id
_entity.type
_entity.pdbx_description
1 polymer ?
#
loop_
_entity_poly.entity_id
_entity_poly.type
_entity_poly.pdbx_seq_one_letter_code
_entity_poly.pdbx_strand_id
1 'polypeptide(L)'
;MKDRFKGTRFALVIAIVISLSACISHQRYRTESGLCISANPMEECALHSLQVFQSPNAIDEKYHLGFVEFDDQGQLWDREQLREVIGQVNTLAADRDLLMVVFVHGWKHSAQAGDSNISSFRESLRRLSALESAMSARTDVPSREVVGIYLGWRGGSVSLPGLKELTFWERKNTAHKVGRGGATELLSRLELVQKTKRAQALADGKSHRTRFVVVGHSFGGALVFSAMSEILENGFVQTHGPDAVVSDTIGFADLVVLINPAFEAARYATLSDMANERRRYFESQLPVLAVLTSEDDDATGMAFPLGRWFSTLFETERDAQRLNPVTGKSEVIDQGSANVTALGHFDPYLTHYLRAEETFADDEQAGFSASTAVQTFVSASKGWEADRPGSRIPFEGAVLERTDSSAGRNPYLNIRVDGELIRDHNDIYDPRIASFIRQLILISSQSQDEEDRVDARIKMATP
;
A
#
# COMPACT_ATOMS: atom_id res chain seq x y z
N MET A 1 -1.91 -0.93 -63.99
CA MET A 1 -3.08 -0.38 -63.26
C MET A 1 -3.49 -1.22 -62.03
N LYS A 2 -2.69 -2.21 -61.57
CA LYS A 2 -2.98 -3.06 -60.40
C LYS A 2 -2.26 -2.67 -59.09
N ASP A 3 -1.23 -1.82 -59.15
CA ASP A 3 -0.46 -1.45 -57.95
C ASP A 3 -0.96 -0.22 -57.18
N ARG A 4 -1.83 0.60 -57.80
CA ARG A 4 -2.40 1.78 -57.11
C ARG A 4 -3.50 1.45 -56.09
N PHE A 5 -4.08 0.25 -56.10
CA PHE A 5 -5.16 -0.14 -55.20
C PHE A 5 -4.70 -0.78 -53.88
N LYS A 6 -3.45 -1.27 -53.79
CA LYS A 6 -2.88 -1.82 -52.55
C LYS A 6 -2.46 -0.73 -51.57
N GLY A 7 -1.87 0.36 -52.08
CA GLY A 7 -1.47 1.50 -51.25
C GLY A 7 -2.65 2.21 -50.57
N THR A 8 -3.78 2.34 -51.26
CA THR A 8 -4.98 3.00 -50.69
C THR A 8 -5.67 2.14 -49.63
N ARG A 9 -5.71 0.82 -49.79
CA ARG A 9 -6.25 -0.10 -48.77
C ARG A 9 -5.35 -0.17 -47.53
N PHE A 10 -4.02 -0.13 -47.71
CA PHE A 10 -3.08 -0.10 -46.59
C PHE A 10 -3.13 1.23 -45.83
N ALA A 11 -3.22 2.36 -46.55
CA ALA A 11 -3.39 3.69 -45.96
C ALA A 11 -4.75 3.85 -45.25
N LEU A 12 -5.84 3.27 -45.79
CA LEU A 12 -7.15 3.29 -45.15
C LEU A 12 -7.19 2.43 -43.88
N VAL A 13 -6.50 1.28 -43.86
CA VAL A 13 -6.37 0.43 -42.67
C VAL A 13 -5.52 1.13 -41.60
N ILE A 14 -4.42 1.78 -41.97
CA ILE A 14 -3.63 2.59 -41.02
C ILE A 14 -4.45 3.76 -40.48
N ALA A 15 -5.20 4.47 -41.34
CA ALA A 15 -6.07 5.56 -40.91
C ALA A 15 -7.19 5.06 -39.98
N ILE A 16 -7.81 3.91 -40.24
CA ILE A 16 -8.84 3.31 -39.38
C ILE A 16 -8.25 2.83 -38.05
N VAL A 17 -7.04 2.25 -38.04
CA VAL A 17 -6.31 1.86 -36.81
C VAL A 17 -5.92 3.07 -35.96
N ILE A 18 -5.60 4.21 -36.59
CA ILE A 18 -5.34 5.49 -35.92
C ILE A 18 -6.65 6.18 -35.49
N SER A 19 -7.78 5.92 -36.16
CA SER A 19 -9.08 6.52 -35.81
C SER A 19 -9.81 5.80 -34.68
N LEU A 20 -9.52 4.51 -34.48
CA LEU A 20 -10.11 3.68 -33.42
C LEU A 20 -9.26 3.65 -32.13
N SER A 21 -8.18 4.42 -32.07
CA SER A 21 -7.42 4.60 -30.84
C SER A 21 -8.14 5.59 -29.92
N ALA A 22 -8.95 5.09 -29.00
CA ALA A 22 -9.22 5.83 -27.77
C ALA A 22 -7.93 5.84 -26.95
N CYS A 23 -7.02 6.75 -27.30
CA CYS A 23 -5.82 7.06 -26.54
C CYS A 23 -6.26 7.61 -25.17
N ILE A 24 -5.78 7.00 -24.09
CA ILE A 24 -5.88 7.62 -22.77
C ILE A 24 -5.11 8.94 -22.83
N SER A 25 -5.75 10.04 -22.44
CA SER A 25 -5.19 11.38 -22.60
C SER A 25 -3.89 11.52 -21.81
N HIS A 26 -2.83 11.99 -22.48
CA HIS A 26 -1.58 12.39 -21.85
C HIS A 26 -1.75 13.80 -21.28
N GLN A 27 -2.48 13.89 -20.17
CA GLN A 27 -2.81 15.15 -19.50
C GLN A 27 -2.83 14.99 -17.99
N ARG A 28 -2.76 16.12 -17.28
CA ARG A 28 -3.11 16.25 -15.86
C ARG A 28 -4.62 16.35 -15.70
N TYR A 29 -5.16 15.76 -14.64
CA TYR A 29 -6.59 15.78 -14.33
C TYR A 29 -6.97 16.78 -13.22
N ARG A 30 -6.11 17.01 -12.24
CA ARG A 30 -6.37 17.93 -11.12
C ARG A 30 -5.70 19.27 -11.40
N THR A 31 -6.39 20.10 -12.17
CA THR A 31 -5.82 21.32 -12.73
C THR A 31 -5.99 22.56 -11.88
N GLU A 32 -6.93 22.56 -10.94
CA GLU A 32 -7.24 23.72 -10.11
C GLU A 32 -6.43 23.71 -8.81
N SER A 33 -5.88 24.88 -8.49
CA SER A 33 -5.13 25.17 -7.28
C SER A 33 -6.05 25.57 -6.13
N GLY A 34 -5.52 25.50 -4.91
CA GLY A 34 -6.23 25.95 -3.72
C GLY A 34 -7.20 24.91 -3.16
N LEU A 35 -7.57 25.13 -1.90
CA LEU A 35 -8.35 24.20 -1.08
C LEU A 35 -9.85 24.29 -1.41
N CYS A 36 -10.43 23.19 -1.88
CA CYS A 36 -11.88 23.05 -2.06
C CYS A 36 -12.49 22.24 -0.90
N ILE A 37 -13.43 22.84 -0.18
CA ILE A 37 -14.12 22.20 0.96
C ILE A 37 -15.54 21.88 0.53
N SER A 38 -15.95 20.61 0.65
CA SER A 38 -17.25 20.17 0.18
C SER A 38 -17.74 18.93 0.93
N ALA A 39 -19.07 18.81 1.06
CA ALA A 39 -19.73 17.57 1.45
C ALA A 39 -19.86 16.57 0.29
N ASN A 40 -19.69 17.02 -0.95
CA ASN A 40 -19.72 16.22 -2.17
C ASN A 40 -18.52 16.54 -3.10
N PRO A 41 -17.27 16.30 -2.63
CA PRO A 41 -16.07 16.72 -3.35
C PRO A 41 -15.82 15.97 -4.67
N MET A 42 -16.54 14.89 -4.94
CA MET A 42 -16.46 14.19 -6.22
C MET A 42 -17.03 15.01 -7.38
N GLU A 43 -18.07 15.80 -7.12
CA GLU A 43 -18.72 16.66 -8.11
C GLU A 43 -18.20 18.10 -7.99
N GLU A 44 -18.20 18.66 -6.79
CA GLU A 44 -17.92 20.09 -6.56
C GLU A 44 -16.43 20.43 -6.62
N CYS A 45 -15.57 19.48 -6.23
CA CYS A 45 -14.11 19.67 -6.19
C CYS A 45 -13.38 18.84 -7.26
N ALA A 46 -14.06 18.44 -8.33
CA ALA A 46 -13.56 17.46 -9.29
C ALA A 46 -12.19 17.81 -9.91
N LEU A 47 -11.88 19.09 -10.11
CA LEU A 47 -10.62 19.53 -10.72
C LEU A 47 -9.57 20.00 -9.70
N HIS A 48 -9.92 20.15 -8.43
CA HIS A 48 -9.03 20.66 -7.39
C HIS A 48 -8.00 19.61 -6.95
N SER A 49 -6.74 20.04 -6.83
CA SER A 49 -5.64 19.23 -6.30
C SER A 49 -5.72 19.03 -4.78
N LEU A 50 -6.34 19.97 -4.07
CA LEU A 50 -6.53 19.94 -2.62
C LEU A 50 -8.01 19.96 -2.28
N GLN A 51 -8.44 18.97 -1.50
CA GLN A 51 -9.84 18.78 -1.16
C GLN A 51 -10.00 18.50 0.33
N VAL A 52 -11.11 18.94 0.89
CA VAL A 52 -11.55 18.56 2.24
C VAL A 52 -12.95 18.02 2.13
N PHE A 53 -13.13 16.78 2.56
CA PHE A 53 -14.45 16.24 2.83
C PHE A 53 -14.85 16.63 4.24
N GLN A 54 -16.04 17.19 4.38
CA GLN A 54 -16.66 17.45 5.67
C GLN A 54 -18.12 17.04 5.60
N SER A 55 -18.50 16.01 6.36
CA SER A 55 -19.88 15.56 6.41
C SER A 55 -20.76 16.58 7.15
N PRO A 56 -21.92 17.00 6.59
CA PRO A 56 -22.85 17.87 7.28
C PRO A 56 -23.57 17.18 8.45
N ASN A 57 -23.62 15.85 8.43
CA ASN A 57 -24.37 15.03 9.40
C ASN A 57 -23.47 14.28 10.39
N ALA A 58 -22.17 14.21 10.14
CA ALA A 58 -21.19 13.53 10.99
C ALA A 58 -19.90 14.36 11.07
N ILE A 59 -19.83 15.25 12.07
CA ILE A 59 -18.67 16.15 12.27
C ILE A 59 -17.35 15.35 12.39
N ASP A 60 -17.44 14.11 12.87
CA ASP A 60 -16.33 13.19 13.13
C ASP A 60 -15.82 12.46 11.87
N GLU A 61 -16.49 12.63 10.72
CA GLU A 61 -16.08 12.13 9.41
C GLU A 61 -15.52 13.28 8.56
N LYS A 62 -14.25 13.62 8.80
CA LYS A 62 -13.53 14.69 8.11
C LYS A 62 -12.17 14.18 7.64
N TYR A 63 -11.84 14.42 6.38
CA TYR A 63 -10.50 14.12 5.87
C TYR A 63 -10.04 15.13 4.83
N HIS A 64 -8.73 15.29 4.74
CA HIS A 64 -8.06 16.02 3.69
C HIS A 64 -7.64 15.05 2.58
N LEU A 65 -7.67 15.48 1.32
CA LEU A 65 -7.21 14.71 0.18
C LEU A 65 -6.42 15.59 -0.78
N GLY A 66 -5.14 15.27 -0.96
CA GLY A 66 -4.28 15.87 -1.96
C GLY A 66 -4.07 14.94 -3.16
N PHE A 67 -3.88 15.50 -4.35
CA PHE A 67 -3.50 14.76 -5.55
C PHE A 67 -2.13 15.21 -6.03
N VAL A 68 -1.25 14.26 -6.36
CA VAL A 68 0.04 14.53 -6.98
C VAL A 68 0.17 13.64 -8.21
N GLU A 69 0.31 14.25 -9.38
CA GLU A 69 0.30 13.55 -10.67
C GLU A 69 1.69 13.49 -11.30
N PHE A 70 2.00 12.34 -11.89
CA PHE A 70 3.28 12.02 -12.50
C PHE A 70 3.11 11.67 -13.98
N ASP A 71 4.11 12.05 -14.79
CA ASP A 71 4.19 11.66 -16.19
C ASP A 71 4.84 10.27 -16.36
N ASP A 72 4.81 9.77 -17.60
CA ASP A 72 5.40 8.47 -17.96
C ASP A 72 6.94 8.44 -17.84
N GLN A 73 7.60 9.59 -17.71
CA GLN A 73 9.03 9.69 -17.49
C GLN A 73 9.39 9.62 -16.00
N GLY A 74 8.39 9.51 -15.13
CA GLY A 74 8.56 9.53 -13.69
C GLY A 74 8.85 10.91 -13.13
N GLN A 75 8.53 11.97 -13.87
CA GLN A 75 8.62 13.35 -13.39
C GLN A 75 7.26 13.80 -12.85
N LEU A 76 7.28 14.77 -11.94
CA LEU A 76 6.07 15.47 -11.52
C LEU A 76 5.48 16.18 -12.72
N TRP A 77 4.17 16.03 -12.93
CA TRP A 77 3.48 16.77 -13.98
C TRP A 77 3.53 18.28 -13.72
N ASP A 78 3.40 18.66 -12.44
CA ASP A 78 3.53 20.04 -12.00
C ASP A 78 4.18 20.12 -10.61
N ARG A 79 5.25 20.92 -10.52
CA ARG A 79 5.97 21.20 -9.28
C ARG A 79 5.13 22.05 -8.32
N GLU A 80 4.22 22.89 -8.81
CA GLU A 80 3.32 23.68 -7.98
C GLU A 80 2.31 22.80 -7.25
N GLN A 81 1.70 21.83 -7.94
CA GLN A 81 0.81 20.85 -7.33
C GLN A 81 1.48 20.13 -6.13
N LEU A 82 2.72 19.65 -6.29
CA LEU A 82 3.47 19.05 -5.19
C LEU A 82 3.68 20.05 -4.03
N ARG A 83 4.08 21.29 -4.34
CA ARG A 83 4.32 22.34 -3.33
C ARG A 83 3.04 22.67 -2.56
N GLU A 84 1.90 22.75 -3.22
CA GLU A 84 0.60 23.00 -2.58
C GLU A 84 0.22 21.84 -1.64
N VAL A 85 0.33 20.59 -2.11
CA VAL A 85 0.00 19.42 -1.29
C VAL A 85 0.90 19.32 -0.06
N ILE A 86 2.23 19.42 -0.24
CA ILE A 86 3.17 19.39 0.88
C ILE A 86 3.00 20.61 1.79
N GLY A 87 2.71 21.78 1.23
CA GLY A 87 2.42 22.99 2.00
C GLY A 87 1.21 22.80 2.93
N GLN A 88 0.11 22.28 2.38
CA GLN A 88 -1.10 22.00 3.15
C GLN A 88 -0.85 20.96 4.25
N VAL A 89 -0.11 19.89 3.96
CA VAL A 89 0.26 18.86 4.96
C VAL A 89 1.08 19.49 6.09
N ASN A 90 2.06 20.34 5.78
CA ASN A 90 2.85 21.05 6.80
C ASN A 90 2.00 22.03 7.62
N THR A 91 1.08 22.76 6.99
CA THR A 91 0.14 23.65 7.69
C THR A 91 -0.71 22.86 8.69
N LEU A 92 -1.24 21.70 8.31
CA LEU A 92 -2.00 20.85 9.23
C LEU A 92 -1.11 20.28 10.34
N ALA A 93 0.10 19.83 9.99
CA ALA A 93 1.04 19.27 10.95
C ALA A 93 1.52 20.29 11.99
N ALA A 94 1.48 21.59 11.70
CA ALA A 94 1.90 22.62 12.65
C ALA A 94 1.12 22.53 13.98
N ASP A 95 -0.20 22.32 13.91
CA ASP A 95 -1.09 22.37 15.06
C ASP A 95 -1.69 21.01 15.44
N ARG A 96 -1.63 20.01 14.56
CA ARG A 96 -2.29 18.71 14.73
C ARG A 96 -1.32 17.55 14.53
N ASP A 97 -1.63 16.41 15.15
CA ASP A 97 -1.05 15.13 14.76
C ASP A 97 -1.83 14.58 13.57
N LEU A 98 -1.13 13.97 12.61
CA LEU A 98 -1.72 13.53 11.34
C LEU A 98 -1.69 12.01 11.20
N LEU A 99 -2.71 11.43 10.57
CA LEU A 99 -2.63 10.11 9.95
C LEU A 99 -2.52 10.33 8.44
N MET A 100 -1.29 10.33 7.92
CA MET A 100 -1.02 10.52 6.50
C MET A 100 -1.09 9.18 5.79
N VAL A 101 -1.93 9.07 4.76
CA VAL A 101 -2.09 7.85 3.96
C VAL A 101 -1.88 8.19 2.49
N VAL A 102 -0.83 7.62 1.89
CA VAL A 102 -0.62 7.69 0.44
C VAL A 102 -1.26 6.48 -0.21
N PHE A 103 -2.02 6.67 -1.28
CA PHE A 103 -2.50 5.58 -2.13
C PHE A 103 -1.96 5.73 -3.56
N VAL A 104 -1.36 4.64 -4.07
CA VAL A 104 -0.81 4.54 -5.42
C VAL A 104 -1.59 3.50 -6.22
N HIS A 105 -2.25 3.95 -7.28
CA HIS A 105 -3.15 3.10 -8.06
C HIS A 105 -2.43 2.21 -9.10
N GLY A 106 -3.13 1.17 -9.53
CA GLY A 106 -2.71 0.26 -10.61
C GLY A 106 -2.92 0.80 -12.03
N TRP A 107 -2.59 -0.02 -13.02
CA TRP A 107 -2.52 0.36 -14.44
C TRP A 107 -3.85 0.65 -15.13
N LYS A 108 -4.99 0.28 -14.55
CA LYS A 108 -6.31 0.60 -15.14
C LYS A 108 -6.87 1.94 -14.67
N HIS A 109 -6.12 2.67 -13.84
CA HIS A 109 -6.60 3.83 -13.12
C HIS A 109 -5.77 5.07 -13.43
N SER A 110 -6.32 6.22 -13.06
CA SER A 110 -5.65 7.53 -13.17
C SER A 110 -6.10 8.46 -12.05
N ALA A 111 -5.73 9.74 -12.13
CA ALA A 111 -6.25 10.79 -11.25
C ALA A 111 -7.56 11.42 -11.75
N GLN A 112 -8.16 10.90 -12.84
CA GLN A 112 -9.41 11.41 -13.41
C GLN A 112 -10.56 11.40 -12.38
N ALA A 113 -11.38 12.44 -12.36
CA ALA A 113 -12.60 12.46 -11.54
C ALA A 113 -13.55 11.31 -11.92
N GLY A 114 -14.14 10.68 -10.92
CA GLY A 114 -15.01 9.50 -11.10
C GLY A 114 -14.28 8.15 -11.20
N ASP A 115 -12.95 8.11 -11.12
CA ASP A 115 -12.19 6.85 -11.04
C ASP A 115 -12.58 6.07 -9.76
N SER A 116 -12.87 4.78 -9.91
CA SER A 116 -13.34 3.93 -8.81
C SER A 116 -12.32 3.79 -7.68
N ASN A 117 -11.02 3.81 -7.97
CA ASN A 117 -10.00 3.75 -6.92
C ASN A 117 -9.99 5.01 -6.07
N ILE A 118 -10.30 6.17 -6.66
CA ILE A 118 -10.44 7.42 -5.92
C ILE A 118 -11.66 7.35 -5.01
N SER A 119 -12.79 6.83 -5.50
CA SER A 119 -14.00 6.62 -4.68
C SER A 119 -13.75 5.68 -3.51
N SER A 120 -13.12 4.53 -3.75
CA SER A 120 -12.80 3.59 -2.68
C SER A 120 -11.77 4.15 -1.69
N PHE A 121 -10.77 4.91 -2.18
CA PHE A 121 -9.80 5.55 -1.30
C PHE A 121 -10.46 6.59 -0.39
N ARG A 122 -11.39 7.40 -0.91
CA ARG A 122 -12.19 8.33 -0.10
C ARG A 122 -12.97 7.63 0.99
N GLU A 123 -13.62 6.51 0.67
CA GLU A 123 -14.35 5.72 1.66
C GLU A 123 -13.41 5.17 2.75
N SER A 124 -12.22 4.69 2.37
CA SER A 124 -11.20 4.28 3.35
C SER A 124 -10.77 5.42 4.27
N LEU A 125 -10.53 6.62 3.75
CA LEU A 125 -10.17 7.80 4.55
C LEU A 125 -11.31 8.21 5.50
N ARG A 126 -12.56 8.17 5.02
CA ARG A 126 -13.76 8.44 5.83
C ARG A 126 -13.87 7.48 7.01
N ARG A 127 -13.70 6.17 6.76
CA ARG A 127 -13.72 5.14 7.81
C ARG A 127 -12.55 5.26 8.78
N LEU A 128 -11.35 5.61 8.30
CA LEU A 128 -10.21 5.89 9.17
C LEU A 128 -10.48 7.09 10.08
N SER A 129 -11.06 8.17 9.56
CA SER A 129 -11.46 9.34 10.37
C SER A 129 -12.46 8.96 11.45
N ALA A 130 -13.49 8.18 11.10
CA ALA A 130 -14.47 7.71 12.07
C ALA A 130 -13.82 6.86 13.19
N LEU A 131 -12.81 6.04 12.88
CA LEU A 131 -12.07 5.29 13.90
C LEU A 131 -11.18 6.15 14.77
N GLU A 132 -10.48 7.14 14.20
CA GLU A 132 -9.70 8.10 14.99
C GLU A 132 -10.59 8.81 16.02
N SER A 133 -11.77 9.25 15.61
CA SER A 133 -12.76 9.89 16.49
C SER A 133 -13.28 8.92 17.55
N ALA A 134 -13.64 7.69 17.18
CA ALA A 134 -14.13 6.69 18.13
C ALA A 134 -13.07 6.28 19.17
N MET A 135 -11.81 6.11 18.76
CA MET A 135 -10.71 5.84 19.69
C MET A 135 -10.42 7.03 20.60
N SER A 136 -10.49 8.25 20.05
CA SER A 136 -10.30 9.49 20.81
C SER A 136 -11.31 9.61 21.94
N ALA A 137 -12.59 9.38 21.65
CA ALA A 137 -13.67 9.40 22.64
C ALA A 137 -13.47 8.42 23.80
N ARG A 138 -12.81 7.27 23.58
CA ARG A 138 -12.53 6.26 24.60
C ARG A 138 -11.25 6.47 25.39
N THR A 139 -10.29 7.22 24.84
CA THR A 139 -8.94 7.35 25.42
C THR A 139 -8.65 8.73 26.02
N ASP A 140 -9.51 9.72 25.76
CA ASP A 140 -9.28 11.14 26.07
C ASP A 140 -8.02 11.70 25.38
N VAL A 141 -7.59 11.04 24.30
CA VAL A 141 -6.46 11.45 23.48
C VAL A 141 -7.02 12.04 22.17
N PRO A 142 -6.62 13.26 21.75
CA PRO A 142 -7.20 13.87 20.54
C PRO A 142 -7.07 13.01 19.28
N SER A 143 -8.10 12.96 18.44
CA SER A 143 -8.05 12.28 17.14
C SER A 143 -6.98 12.88 16.23
N ARG A 144 -6.30 12.04 15.45
CA ARG A 144 -5.39 12.54 14.40
C ARG A 144 -6.22 13.04 13.22
N GLU A 145 -5.77 14.10 12.56
CA GLU A 145 -6.37 14.55 11.31
C GLU A 145 -5.96 13.58 10.19
N VAL A 146 -6.94 13.01 9.49
CA VAL A 146 -6.71 12.08 8.39
C VAL A 146 -6.39 12.85 7.11
N VAL A 147 -5.20 12.59 6.54
CA VAL A 147 -4.71 13.25 5.33
C VAL A 147 -4.38 12.20 4.29
N GLY A 148 -5.23 12.06 3.28
CA GLY A 148 -5.00 11.24 2.11
C GLY A 148 -4.16 11.96 1.07
N ILE A 149 -3.26 11.23 0.41
CA ILE A 149 -2.54 11.68 -0.78
C ILE A 149 -2.72 10.63 -1.86
N TYR A 150 -3.34 11.00 -2.97
CA TYR A 150 -3.49 10.13 -4.13
C TYR A 150 -2.36 10.39 -5.13
N LEU A 151 -1.52 9.37 -5.32
CA LEU A 151 -0.42 9.42 -6.30
C LEU A 151 -0.97 8.96 -7.65
N GLY A 152 -1.21 9.92 -8.53
CA GLY A 152 -1.70 9.70 -9.88
C GLY A 152 -0.56 9.50 -10.87
N TRP A 153 -0.68 8.50 -11.73
CA TRP A 153 0.17 8.35 -12.92
C TRP A 153 -0.69 7.82 -14.08
N ARG A 154 -0.15 7.81 -15.29
CA ARG A 154 -0.90 7.32 -16.45
C ARG A 154 -0.85 5.80 -16.54
N GLY A 155 -1.79 5.15 -15.85
CA GLY A 155 -1.83 3.70 -15.72
C GLY A 155 -1.96 2.95 -17.05
N GLY A 156 -2.81 3.43 -17.97
CA GLY A 156 -3.12 2.78 -19.24
C GLY A 156 -2.68 3.60 -20.45
N SER A 157 -2.29 2.92 -21.54
CA SER A 157 -1.84 3.58 -22.76
C SER A 157 -2.71 3.31 -24.01
N VAL A 158 -3.41 2.17 -24.11
CA VAL A 158 -4.23 1.81 -25.30
C VAL A 158 -5.41 0.88 -24.92
N SER A 159 -6.59 1.12 -25.50
CA SER A 159 -7.83 0.35 -25.28
C SER A 159 -8.16 -0.65 -26.42
N LEU A 160 -7.16 -1.23 -27.08
CA LEU A 160 -7.39 -2.17 -28.19
C LEU A 160 -7.47 -3.64 -27.70
N PRO A 161 -8.56 -4.38 -28.00
CA PRO A 161 -8.62 -5.82 -27.75
C PRO A 161 -7.53 -6.54 -28.53
N GLY A 162 -6.63 -7.25 -27.85
CA GLY A 162 -5.52 -8.00 -28.45
C GLY A 162 -4.12 -7.38 -28.28
N LEU A 163 -4.02 -6.13 -27.82
CA LEU A 163 -2.74 -5.50 -27.44
C LEU A 163 -2.59 -5.33 -25.91
N LYS A 164 -3.53 -5.87 -25.13
CA LYS A 164 -3.58 -5.75 -23.66
C LYS A 164 -2.30 -6.22 -22.99
N GLU A 165 -1.75 -7.36 -23.43
CA GLU A 165 -0.49 -7.89 -22.90
C GLU A 165 0.71 -6.98 -23.21
N LEU A 166 0.78 -6.40 -24.41
CA LEU A 166 1.86 -5.47 -24.76
C LEU A 166 1.79 -4.18 -23.94
N THR A 167 0.59 -3.67 -23.68
CA THR A 167 0.41 -2.53 -22.77
C THR A 167 0.78 -2.87 -21.33
N PHE A 168 0.52 -4.09 -20.87
CA PHE A 168 0.87 -4.51 -19.51
C PHE A 168 2.38 -4.39 -19.24
N TRP A 169 3.22 -4.91 -20.14
CA TRP A 169 4.69 -4.84 -19.97
C TRP A 169 5.24 -3.43 -20.05
N GLU A 170 4.74 -2.64 -21.00
CA GLU A 170 5.14 -1.24 -21.14
C GLU A 170 4.78 -0.45 -19.88
N ARG A 171 3.56 -0.63 -19.37
CA ARG A 171 3.08 0.03 -18.15
C ARG A 171 3.79 -0.46 -16.89
N LYS A 172 4.21 -1.73 -16.83
CA LYS A 172 5.09 -2.25 -15.77
C LYS A 172 6.40 -1.48 -15.70
N ASN A 173 7.06 -1.30 -16.85
CA ASN A 173 8.32 -0.56 -16.93
C ASN A 173 8.12 0.92 -16.56
N THR A 174 7.01 1.54 -17.00
CA THR A 174 6.64 2.89 -16.59
C THR A 174 6.45 2.99 -15.08
N ALA A 175 5.75 2.05 -14.44
CA ALA A 175 5.55 2.06 -12.99
C ALA A 175 6.88 2.00 -12.21
N HIS A 176 7.81 1.14 -12.62
CA HIS A 176 9.17 1.12 -12.04
C HIS A 176 9.91 2.44 -12.25
N LYS A 177 9.78 3.06 -13.43
CA LYS A 177 10.41 4.34 -13.76
C LYS A 177 9.85 5.50 -12.93
N VAL A 178 8.53 5.56 -12.76
CA VAL A 178 7.88 6.55 -11.87
C VAL A 178 8.33 6.35 -10.44
N GLY A 179 8.41 5.09 -9.99
CA GLY A 179 8.86 4.74 -8.64
C GLY A 179 10.27 5.24 -8.34
N ARG A 180 11.22 5.03 -9.26
CA ARG A 180 12.61 5.51 -9.12
C ARG A 180 12.79 7.01 -9.40
N GLY A 181 11.73 7.70 -9.80
CA GLY A 181 11.74 9.11 -10.17
C GLY A 181 11.18 9.99 -9.05
N GLY A 182 10.28 10.90 -9.42
CA GLY A 182 9.69 11.88 -8.51
C GLY A 182 8.78 11.28 -7.43
N ALA A 183 8.36 10.01 -7.55
CA ALA A 183 7.59 9.36 -6.49
C ALA A 183 8.41 9.25 -5.20
N THR A 184 9.71 8.89 -5.29
CA THR A 184 10.63 8.92 -4.14
C THR A 184 10.68 10.30 -3.50
N GLU A 185 10.73 11.39 -4.29
CA GLU A 185 10.72 12.75 -3.76
C GLU A 185 9.44 13.07 -2.95
N LEU A 186 8.26 12.74 -3.49
CA LEU A 186 6.99 12.95 -2.78
C LEU A 186 6.98 12.20 -1.44
N LEU A 187 7.30 10.90 -1.49
CA LEU A 187 7.32 10.07 -0.30
C LEU A 187 8.30 10.63 0.72
N SER A 188 9.55 10.93 0.34
CA SER A 188 10.58 11.42 1.28
C SER A 188 10.20 12.77 1.92
N ARG A 189 9.50 13.64 1.19
CA ARG A 189 8.98 14.89 1.77
C ARG A 189 7.90 14.63 2.82
N LEU A 190 7.04 13.63 2.64
CA LEU A 190 6.04 13.25 3.64
C LEU A 190 6.67 12.59 4.88
N GLU A 191 7.67 11.73 4.68
CA GLU A 191 8.47 11.18 5.80
C GLU A 191 9.14 12.30 6.60
N LEU A 192 9.66 13.33 5.92
CA LEU A 192 10.26 14.48 6.59
C LEU A 192 9.25 15.20 7.52
N VAL A 193 7.99 15.35 7.11
CA VAL A 193 6.93 15.93 7.98
C VAL A 193 6.80 15.11 9.27
N GLN A 194 6.74 13.78 9.16
CA GLN A 194 6.67 12.91 10.32
C GLN A 194 7.91 13.03 11.21
N LYS A 195 9.11 12.99 10.63
CA LYS A 195 10.38 13.12 11.36
C LYS A 195 10.48 14.47 12.08
N THR A 196 10.05 15.55 11.46
CA THR A 196 9.99 16.88 12.08
C THR A 196 9.05 16.89 13.28
N LYS A 197 7.85 16.32 13.17
CA LYS A 197 6.91 16.21 14.30
C LYS A 197 7.47 15.37 15.44
N ARG A 198 8.15 14.26 15.12
CA ARG A 198 8.86 13.44 16.12
C ARG A 198 9.93 14.23 16.85
N ALA A 199 10.76 14.98 16.12
CA ALA A 199 11.82 15.79 16.71
C ALA A 199 11.27 16.91 17.60
N GLN A 200 10.20 17.58 17.18
CA GLN A 200 9.51 18.61 17.98
C GLN A 200 8.93 18.03 19.26
N ALA A 201 8.20 16.91 19.18
CA ALA A 201 7.61 16.28 20.34
C ALA A 201 8.69 15.84 21.34
N LEU A 202 9.80 15.28 20.86
CA LEU A 202 10.94 14.92 21.71
C LEU A 202 11.54 16.12 22.43
N ALA A 203 11.71 17.26 21.74
CA ALA A 203 12.21 18.50 22.33
C ALA A 203 11.26 19.05 23.42
N ASP A 204 9.95 18.83 23.27
CA ASP A 204 8.91 19.23 24.21
C ASP A 204 8.67 18.19 25.33
N GLY A 205 9.38 17.06 25.33
CA GLY A 205 9.16 15.96 26.27
C GLY A 205 7.80 15.26 26.10
N LYS A 206 7.25 15.25 24.88
CA LYS A 206 5.95 14.65 24.53
C LYS A 206 6.13 13.50 23.53
N SER A 207 5.18 12.57 23.52
CA SER A 207 5.08 11.53 22.49
C SER A 207 4.51 12.10 21.19
N HIS A 208 5.09 11.77 20.03
CA HIS A 208 4.54 12.17 18.73
C HIS A 208 3.50 11.15 18.25
N ARG A 209 2.41 11.65 17.66
CA ARG A 209 1.33 10.78 17.17
C ARG A 209 1.10 10.89 15.67
N THR A 210 1.80 11.80 14.97
CA THR A 210 1.84 11.78 13.51
C THR A 210 2.36 10.44 12.98
N ARG A 211 1.60 9.84 12.07
CA ARG A 211 1.88 8.56 11.41
C ARG A 211 1.78 8.70 9.89
N PHE A 212 2.54 7.86 9.21
CA PHE A 212 2.66 7.83 7.76
C PHE A 212 2.48 6.39 7.25
N VAL A 213 1.55 6.21 6.31
CA VAL A 213 1.24 4.94 5.67
C VAL A 213 1.30 5.10 4.15
N VAL A 214 1.83 4.10 3.47
CA VAL A 214 1.83 4.03 2.00
C VAL A 214 1.13 2.75 1.56
N VAL A 215 0.16 2.87 0.66
CA VAL A 215 -0.59 1.75 0.09
C VAL A 215 -0.42 1.77 -1.43
N GLY A 216 0.02 0.66 -2.02
CA GLY A 216 0.17 0.51 -3.46
C GLY A 216 -0.57 -0.73 -3.97
N HIS A 217 -1.39 -0.57 -5.00
CA HIS A 217 -2.10 -1.69 -5.64
C HIS A 217 -1.49 -2.02 -7.01
N SER A 218 -1.35 -3.31 -7.35
CA SER A 218 -0.94 -3.75 -8.69
C SER A 218 0.42 -3.12 -9.11
N PHE A 219 0.48 -2.44 -10.25
CA PHE A 219 1.66 -1.65 -10.66
C PHE A 219 1.93 -0.45 -9.75
N GLY A 220 0.93 0.09 -9.06
CA GLY A 220 1.15 1.03 -7.96
C GLY A 220 1.95 0.40 -6.81
N GLY A 221 1.72 -0.88 -6.53
CA GLY A 221 2.53 -1.65 -5.58
C GLY A 221 3.98 -1.84 -6.05
N ALA A 222 4.18 -2.14 -7.34
CA ALA A 222 5.51 -2.22 -7.94
C ALA A 222 6.24 -0.87 -7.95
N LEU A 223 5.52 0.23 -8.20
CA LEU A 223 6.02 1.59 -8.14
C LEU A 223 6.49 1.93 -6.72
N VAL A 224 5.64 1.71 -5.71
CA VAL A 224 5.96 1.93 -4.30
C VAL A 224 7.19 1.12 -3.89
N PHE A 225 7.22 -0.18 -4.20
CA PHE A 225 8.35 -1.03 -3.85
C PHE A 225 9.65 -0.54 -4.50
N SER A 226 9.59 -0.11 -5.77
CA SER A 226 10.76 0.44 -6.49
C SER A 226 11.26 1.77 -5.92
N ALA A 227 10.38 2.56 -5.32
CA ALA A 227 10.73 3.82 -4.69
C ALA A 227 11.39 3.62 -3.32
N MET A 228 11.17 2.46 -2.67
CA MET A 228 11.37 2.29 -1.24
C MET A 228 12.27 1.12 -0.85
N SER A 229 12.54 0.15 -1.73
CA SER A 229 13.25 -1.09 -1.37
C SER A 229 14.61 -0.83 -0.71
N GLU A 230 15.44 0.04 -1.30
CA GLU A 230 16.75 0.41 -0.74
C GLU A 230 16.62 1.13 0.62
N ILE A 231 15.54 1.90 0.82
CA ILE A 231 15.28 2.60 2.07
C ILE A 231 14.84 1.60 3.16
N LEU A 232 14.01 0.63 2.82
CA LEU A 232 13.58 -0.44 3.73
C LEU A 232 14.77 -1.32 4.13
N GLU A 233 15.65 -1.67 3.19
CA GLU A 233 16.88 -2.41 3.48
C GLU A 233 17.79 -1.63 4.43
N ASN A 234 17.98 -0.33 4.19
CA ASN A 234 18.78 0.51 5.10
C ASN A 234 18.13 0.63 6.49
N GLY A 235 16.81 0.83 6.58
CA GLY A 235 16.06 0.90 7.85
C GLY A 235 16.00 -0.42 8.63
N PHE A 236 16.16 -1.56 7.93
CA PHE A 236 16.32 -2.86 8.57
C PHE A 236 17.61 -2.96 9.38
N VAL A 237 18.70 -2.42 8.83
CA VAL A 237 20.02 -2.40 9.49
C VAL A 237 20.07 -1.32 10.57
N GLN A 238 19.51 -0.14 10.29
CA GLN A 238 19.48 1.00 11.21
C GLN A 238 18.25 0.92 12.13
N THR A 239 18.33 0.14 13.19
CA THR A 239 17.24 -0.01 14.19
C THR A 239 17.08 1.21 15.09
N HIS A 240 15.97 1.31 15.83
CA HIS A 240 15.76 2.41 16.80
C HIS A 240 16.84 2.46 17.91
N GLY A 241 17.08 3.63 18.50
CA GLY A 241 17.99 3.79 19.64
C GLY A 241 19.38 4.31 19.27
N PRO A 242 20.31 4.38 20.24
CA PRO A 242 21.66 4.87 20.02
C PRO A 242 22.47 3.92 19.11
N ASP A 243 23.51 4.47 18.47
CA ASP A 243 24.40 3.71 17.59
C ASP A 243 24.91 2.42 18.27
N ALA A 244 24.95 1.33 17.51
CA ALA A 244 25.33 -0.02 17.93
C ALA A 244 24.37 -0.74 18.91
N VAL A 245 23.17 -0.22 19.17
CA VAL A 245 22.10 -0.96 19.86
C VAL A 245 21.11 -1.52 18.84
N VAL A 246 20.93 -2.84 18.84
CA VAL A 246 19.93 -3.51 18.00
C VAL A 246 18.57 -3.44 18.71
N SER A 247 17.59 -2.80 18.07
CA SER A 247 16.20 -2.74 18.53
C SER A 247 15.22 -3.06 17.40
N ASP A 248 14.00 -2.52 17.44
CA ASP A 248 13.00 -2.65 16.38
C ASP A 248 13.49 -2.13 15.04
N THR A 249 13.17 -2.89 14.00
CA THR A 249 13.35 -2.48 12.61
C THR A 249 12.49 -1.27 12.33
N ILE A 250 13.10 -0.26 11.71
CA ILE A 250 12.45 0.98 11.33
C ILE A 250 12.01 0.89 9.87
N GLY A 251 10.75 1.23 9.60
CA GLY A 251 10.28 1.49 8.25
C GLY A 251 10.54 2.93 7.82
N PHE A 252 10.60 3.17 6.52
CA PHE A 252 10.52 4.52 5.96
C PHE A 252 9.20 5.24 6.33
N ALA A 253 8.13 4.46 6.38
CA ALA A 253 6.82 4.84 6.88
C ALA A 253 6.49 3.92 8.07
N ASP A 254 5.45 4.23 8.84
CA ASP A 254 5.01 3.31 9.90
C ASP A 254 4.44 2.01 9.31
N LEU A 255 3.85 2.08 8.09
CA LEU A 255 3.39 0.91 7.37
C LEU A 255 3.42 1.12 5.85
N VAL A 256 3.87 0.11 5.14
CA VAL A 256 3.74 -0.02 3.68
C VAL A 256 2.87 -1.23 3.37
N VAL A 257 1.81 -1.05 2.59
CA VAL A 257 0.92 -2.14 2.16
C VAL A 257 0.94 -2.24 0.64
N LEU A 258 1.33 -3.41 0.11
CA LEU A 258 1.34 -3.70 -1.32
C LEU A 258 0.28 -4.77 -1.60
N ILE A 259 -0.71 -4.46 -2.42
CA ILE A 259 -1.83 -5.36 -2.74
C ILE A 259 -1.69 -5.85 -4.17
N ASN A 260 -1.64 -7.17 -4.35
CA ASN A 260 -1.35 -7.86 -5.61
C ASN A 260 -0.21 -7.20 -6.39
N PRO A 261 0.96 -6.94 -5.78
CA PRO A 261 2.00 -6.19 -6.45
C PRO A 261 2.56 -6.99 -7.63
N ALA A 262 2.55 -6.37 -8.81
CA ALA A 262 3.00 -7.02 -10.03
C ALA A 262 4.51 -6.84 -10.25
N PHE A 263 5.32 -7.38 -9.34
CA PHE A 263 6.78 -7.49 -9.45
C PHE A 263 7.28 -8.86 -8.98
N GLU A 264 8.53 -9.18 -9.32
CA GLU A 264 9.09 -10.54 -9.18
C GLU A 264 9.64 -10.83 -7.79
N ALA A 265 9.48 -12.07 -7.33
CA ALA A 265 9.99 -12.51 -6.03
C ALA A 265 11.49 -12.22 -5.88
N ALA A 266 12.28 -12.39 -6.95
CA ALA A 266 13.72 -12.07 -6.97
C ALA A 266 14.04 -10.63 -6.51
N ARG A 267 13.15 -9.65 -6.73
CA ARG A 267 13.37 -8.26 -6.26
C ARG A 267 13.22 -8.11 -4.75
N TYR A 268 12.60 -9.06 -4.09
CA TYR A 268 12.39 -9.09 -2.65
C TYR A 268 13.42 -9.96 -1.90
N ALA A 269 14.27 -10.68 -2.64
CA ALA A 269 15.20 -11.66 -2.08
C ALA A 269 16.03 -11.11 -0.91
N THR A 270 16.67 -9.95 -1.09
CA THR A 270 17.48 -9.30 -0.06
C THR A 270 16.70 -9.03 1.22
N LEU A 271 15.52 -8.41 1.12
CA LEU A 271 14.65 -8.15 2.26
C LEU A 271 14.18 -9.44 2.93
N SER A 272 13.84 -10.47 2.15
CA SER A 272 13.47 -11.78 2.69
C SER A 272 14.62 -12.40 3.48
N ASP A 273 15.85 -12.32 2.96
CA ASP A 273 17.01 -12.92 3.60
C ASP A 273 17.35 -12.18 4.90
N MET A 274 17.37 -10.84 4.88
CA MET A 274 17.58 -10.02 6.07
C MET A 274 16.53 -10.29 7.15
N ALA A 275 15.25 -10.36 6.77
CA ALA A 275 14.15 -10.65 7.69
C ALA A 275 14.22 -12.08 8.26
N ASN A 276 14.59 -13.07 7.43
CA ASN A 276 14.69 -14.45 7.85
C ASN A 276 15.91 -14.73 8.75
N GLU A 277 17.06 -14.09 8.48
CA GLU A 277 18.28 -14.23 9.30
C GLU A 277 18.05 -13.80 10.76
N ARG A 278 17.14 -12.84 10.97
CA ARG A 278 16.77 -12.37 12.30
C ARG A 278 15.84 -13.35 13.01
N ARG A 279 16.43 -14.19 13.88
CA ARG A 279 15.73 -15.28 14.58
C ARG A 279 14.52 -14.85 15.41
N ARG A 280 14.54 -13.64 15.96
CA ARG A 280 13.52 -13.12 16.89
C ARG A 280 13.39 -11.59 16.76
N TYR A 281 12.18 -11.12 17.03
CA TYR A 281 11.83 -9.71 17.13
C TYR A 281 11.32 -9.39 18.53
N PHE A 282 11.50 -8.13 18.94
CA PHE A 282 11.04 -7.64 20.24
C PHE A 282 9.52 -7.60 20.30
N GLU A 283 8.95 -7.55 21.51
CA GLU A 283 7.50 -7.43 21.74
C GLU A 283 6.97 -6.06 21.29
N SER A 284 7.84 -5.05 21.24
CA SER A 284 7.56 -3.73 20.70
C SER A 284 7.46 -3.70 19.17
N GLN A 285 8.04 -4.66 18.44
CA GLN A 285 8.10 -4.65 16.98
C GLN A 285 6.70 -4.63 16.34
N LEU A 286 6.42 -3.55 15.61
CA LEU A 286 5.20 -3.38 14.82
C LEU A 286 5.41 -3.81 13.36
N PRO A 287 4.33 -4.12 12.61
CA PRO A 287 4.41 -4.36 11.17
C PRO A 287 4.97 -3.15 10.42
N VAL A 288 5.86 -3.37 9.46
CA VAL A 288 6.52 -2.33 8.64
C VAL A 288 6.13 -2.47 7.17
N LEU A 289 6.15 -3.69 6.63
CA LEU A 289 5.76 -3.99 5.25
C LEU A 289 4.77 -5.15 5.26
N ALA A 290 3.64 -4.98 4.55
CA ALA A 290 2.73 -6.06 4.25
C ALA A 290 2.51 -6.16 2.75
N VAL A 291 2.79 -7.33 2.19
CA VAL A 291 2.57 -7.69 0.79
C VAL A 291 1.45 -8.71 0.77
N LEU A 292 0.30 -8.34 0.22
CA LEU A 292 -0.87 -9.20 0.07
C LEU A 292 -0.93 -9.65 -1.38
N THR A 293 -0.95 -10.95 -1.63
CA THR A 293 -1.11 -11.52 -2.97
C THR A 293 -2.18 -12.60 -2.96
N SER A 294 -3.21 -12.44 -3.79
CA SER A 294 -4.29 -13.42 -3.90
C SER A 294 -3.85 -14.73 -4.58
N GLU A 295 -4.41 -15.85 -4.11
CA GLU A 295 -4.34 -17.16 -4.78
C GLU A 295 -5.01 -17.15 -6.16
N ASP A 296 -6.09 -16.39 -6.34
CA ASP A 296 -6.91 -16.34 -7.56
C ASP A 296 -6.55 -15.17 -8.51
N ASP A 297 -5.41 -14.51 -8.30
CA ASP A 297 -4.97 -13.43 -9.19
C ASP A 297 -4.35 -13.97 -10.49
N ASP A 298 -5.18 -14.18 -11.51
CA ASP A 298 -4.79 -14.61 -12.86
C ASP A 298 -3.67 -13.76 -13.49
N ALA A 299 -3.60 -12.45 -13.18
CA ALA A 299 -2.62 -11.55 -13.77
C ALA A 299 -1.21 -11.81 -13.21
N THR A 300 -1.10 -12.16 -11.93
CA THR A 300 0.18 -12.56 -11.31
C THR A 300 0.47 -14.05 -11.44
N GLY A 301 -0.56 -14.89 -11.55
CA GLY A 301 -0.45 -16.34 -11.71
C GLY A 301 -0.10 -16.81 -13.13
N MET A 302 -0.58 -16.13 -14.19
CA MET A 302 -0.40 -16.59 -15.59
C MET A 302 0.29 -15.58 -16.51
N ALA A 303 -0.10 -14.30 -16.51
CA ALA A 303 0.47 -13.31 -17.43
C ALA A 303 1.93 -12.97 -17.06
N PHE A 304 2.21 -12.94 -15.76
CA PHE A 304 3.50 -12.53 -15.22
C PHE A 304 4.65 -13.53 -15.46
N PRO A 305 4.48 -14.85 -15.30
CA PRO A 305 5.53 -15.82 -15.63
C PRO A 305 5.81 -15.91 -17.12
N LEU A 306 4.79 -15.81 -17.98
CA LEU A 306 4.93 -16.01 -19.42
C LEU A 306 5.80 -14.95 -20.10
N GLY A 307 5.63 -13.66 -19.80
CA GLY A 307 6.47 -12.63 -20.45
C GLY A 307 7.87 -12.50 -19.87
N ARG A 308 8.07 -12.82 -18.59
CA ARG A 308 9.40 -12.86 -17.97
C ARG A 308 10.22 -14.04 -18.48
N TRP A 309 9.60 -15.23 -18.63
CA TRP A 309 10.25 -16.41 -19.18
C TRP A 309 10.96 -16.13 -20.52
N PHE A 310 10.33 -15.39 -21.44
CA PHE A 310 10.98 -15.02 -22.73
C PHE A 310 12.17 -14.05 -22.58
N SER A 311 12.16 -13.20 -21.56
CA SER A 311 13.24 -12.21 -21.31
C SER A 311 14.44 -12.79 -20.55
N THR A 312 14.25 -13.87 -19.80
CA THR A 312 15.27 -14.47 -18.91
C THR A 312 15.97 -15.69 -19.53
N LEU A 313 15.62 -16.10 -20.76
CA LEU A 313 16.21 -17.27 -21.46
C LEU A 313 17.75 -17.26 -21.59
N PHE A 314 18.40 -16.12 -21.37
CA PHE A 314 19.86 -15.96 -21.46
C PHE A 314 20.50 -15.47 -20.14
N GLU A 315 19.76 -15.44 -19.03
CA GLU A 315 20.31 -15.09 -17.72
C GLU A 315 20.93 -16.34 -17.05
N THR A 316 22.09 -16.16 -16.41
CA THR A 316 22.74 -17.25 -15.66
C THR A 316 22.22 -17.25 -14.23
N GLU A 317 21.52 -18.31 -13.85
CA GLU A 317 20.84 -18.45 -12.56
C GLU A 317 21.59 -19.47 -11.67
N ARG A 318 21.53 -19.30 -10.34
CA ARG A 318 22.07 -20.28 -9.39
C ARG A 318 21.07 -20.57 -8.28
N ASP A 319 21.10 -21.78 -7.76
CA ASP A 319 20.41 -22.10 -6.52
C ASP A 319 21.17 -21.51 -5.33
N ALA A 320 20.48 -20.76 -4.49
CA ALA A 320 21.03 -20.27 -3.23
C ALA A 320 20.59 -21.17 -2.08
N GLN A 321 21.54 -21.63 -1.26
CA GLN A 321 21.21 -22.29 0.00
C GLN A 321 21.06 -21.25 1.10
N ARG A 322 19.96 -21.33 1.84
CA ARG A 322 19.64 -20.43 2.96
C ARG A 322 19.28 -21.23 4.19
N LEU A 323 19.96 -20.99 5.31
CA LEU A 323 19.54 -21.56 6.58
C LEU A 323 18.34 -20.76 7.11
N ASN A 324 17.23 -21.43 7.40
CA ASN A 324 16.15 -20.85 8.17
C ASN A 324 16.43 -21.03 9.67
N PRO A 325 16.71 -19.97 10.42
CA PRO A 325 17.08 -20.10 11.83
C PRO A 325 15.88 -20.38 12.76
N VAL A 326 14.65 -20.19 12.29
CA VAL A 326 13.43 -20.52 13.04
C VAL A 326 13.23 -22.03 13.05
N THR A 327 13.36 -22.67 11.88
CA THR A 327 13.19 -24.13 11.73
C THR A 327 14.47 -24.92 11.93
N GLY A 328 15.64 -24.27 11.81
CA GLY A 328 16.95 -24.90 11.80
C GLY A 328 17.29 -25.67 10.52
N LYS A 329 16.48 -25.54 9.46
CA LYS A 329 16.63 -26.28 8.20
C LYS A 329 17.26 -25.43 7.11
N SER A 330 18.06 -26.07 6.26
CA SER A 330 18.53 -25.44 5.02
C SER A 330 17.42 -25.50 3.96
N GLU A 331 17.13 -24.37 3.35
CA GLU A 331 16.17 -24.18 2.27
C GLU A 331 16.95 -23.90 0.98
N VAL A 332 16.46 -24.43 -0.14
CA VAL A 332 17.00 -24.10 -1.47
C VAL A 332 16.09 -23.05 -2.09
N ILE A 333 16.68 -21.91 -2.45
CA ILE A 333 16.02 -20.83 -3.16
C ILE A 333 16.45 -20.91 -4.63
N ASP A 334 15.53 -21.37 -5.46
CA ASP A 334 15.69 -21.37 -6.92
C ASP A 334 15.54 -19.92 -7.44
N GLN A 335 16.66 -19.34 -7.85
CA GLN A 335 16.67 -17.96 -8.35
C GLN A 335 15.92 -17.80 -9.65
N GLY A 336 15.90 -18.81 -10.52
CA GLY A 336 15.16 -18.77 -11.77
C GLY A 336 13.66 -18.76 -11.55
N SER A 337 13.19 -19.64 -10.68
CA SER A 337 11.80 -19.65 -10.23
C SER A 337 11.42 -18.32 -9.58
N ALA A 338 12.27 -17.76 -8.71
CA ALA A 338 12.02 -16.44 -8.10
C ALA A 338 12.00 -15.30 -9.14
N ASN A 339 12.73 -15.43 -10.24
CA ASN A 339 12.77 -14.45 -11.32
C ASN A 339 11.43 -14.45 -12.09
N VAL A 340 10.81 -15.61 -12.33
CA VAL A 340 9.57 -15.67 -13.13
C VAL A 340 8.29 -15.66 -12.30
N THR A 341 8.39 -15.85 -10.97
CA THR A 341 7.23 -15.92 -10.07
C THR A 341 6.95 -14.57 -9.40
N ALA A 342 5.67 -14.18 -9.32
CA ALA A 342 5.27 -13.03 -8.52
C ALA A 342 5.47 -13.29 -7.02
N LEU A 343 5.75 -12.25 -6.23
CA LEU A 343 6.22 -12.39 -4.85
C LEU A 343 5.37 -13.32 -3.97
N GLY A 344 4.05 -13.14 -3.90
CA GLY A 344 3.21 -13.98 -3.02
C GLY A 344 2.91 -15.39 -3.54
N HIS A 345 3.27 -15.70 -4.78
CA HIS A 345 3.23 -17.06 -5.34
C HIS A 345 4.53 -17.84 -5.11
N PHE A 346 5.57 -17.17 -4.61
CA PHE A 346 6.85 -17.81 -4.32
C PHE A 346 6.92 -18.27 -2.85
N ASP A 347 6.55 -19.54 -2.63
CA ASP A 347 6.45 -20.19 -1.30
C ASP A 347 7.64 -19.93 -0.35
N PRO A 348 8.91 -19.95 -0.80
CA PRO A 348 10.04 -19.76 0.11
C PRO A 348 10.10 -18.39 0.81
N TYR A 349 9.37 -17.39 0.31
CA TYR A 349 9.30 -16.06 0.92
C TYR A 349 8.01 -15.82 1.69
N LEU A 350 7.11 -16.80 1.78
CA LEU A 350 5.87 -16.63 2.53
C LEU A 350 6.12 -16.58 4.03
N THR A 351 5.45 -15.63 4.68
CA THR A 351 5.45 -15.53 6.15
C THR A 351 4.07 -15.72 6.74
N HIS A 352 3.00 -15.49 5.96
CA HIS A 352 1.63 -15.63 6.43
C HIS A 352 0.67 -16.12 5.34
N TYR A 353 -0.48 -16.63 5.80
CA TYR A 353 -1.70 -16.78 5.04
C TYR A 353 -2.77 -15.85 5.62
N LEU A 354 -3.60 -15.25 4.78
CA LEU A 354 -4.83 -14.59 5.19
C LEU A 354 -6.00 -15.44 4.69
N ARG A 355 -6.63 -16.19 5.59
CA ARG A 355 -7.69 -17.15 5.29
C ARG A 355 -9.07 -16.52 5.48
N ALA A 356 -10.02 -16.82 4.60
CA ALA A 356 -11.43 -16.47 4.85
C ALA A 356 -11.99 -17.30 6.01
N GLU A 357 -12.85 -16.72 6.84
CA GLU A 357 -13.64 -17.50 7.80
C GLU A 357 -14.95 -17.94 7.15
N GLU A 358 -15.22 -19.26 7.15
CA GLU A 358 -16.43 -19.87 6.56
C GLU A 358 -17.74 -19.30 7.13
N THR A 359 -17.72 -18.81 8.38
CA THR A 359 -18.90 -18.28 9.09
C THR A 359 -19.32 -16.88 8.68
N PHE A 360 -18.58 -16.21 7.77
CA PHE A 360 -18.89 -14.83 7.38
C PHE A 360 -20.07 -14.69 6.39
N ALA A 361 -20.64 -15.81 5.93
CA ALA A 361 -21.70 -15.81 4.92
C ALA A 361 -23.10 -15.45 5.44
N ASP A 362 -23.36 -15.54 6.76
CA ASP A 362 -24.72 -15.42 7.32
C ASP A 362 -24.94 -14.22 8.25
N ASP A 363 -23.90 -13.65 8.88
CA ASP A 363 -24.01 -12.43 9.68
C ASP A 363 -23.71 -11.19 8.82
N GLU A 364 -24.71 -10.79 8.01
CA GLU A 364 -25.01 -9.48 7.40
C GLU A 364 -23.83 -8.59 6.93
N GLN A 365 -23.86 -7.95 5.76
CA GLN A 365 -24.70 -6.77 5.43
C GLN A 365 -24.82 -5.67 6.52
N ALA A 366 -24.22 -5.83 7.69
CA ALA A 366 -24.10 -4.80 8.71
C ALA A 366 -23.08 -3.78 8.22
N GLY A 367 -23.51 -2.53 8.08
CA GLY A 367 -22.63 -1.43 7.72
C GLY A 367 -21.46 -1.28 8.69
N PHE A 368 -20.45 -0.52 8.27
CA PHE A 368 -19.28 -0.22 9.11
C PHE A 368 -19.68 0.30 10.50
N SER A 369 -19.20 -0.38 11.55
CA SER A 369 -19.38 0.00 12.95
C SER A 369 -18.04 0.35 13.59
N ALA A 370 -17.87 1.62 13.98
CA ALA A 370 -16.63 2.09 14.59
C ALA A 370 -16.32 1.39 15.92
N SER A 371 -17.33 1.11 16.75
CA SER A 371 -17.15 0.42 18.04
C SER A 371 -16.66 -1.02 17.86
N THR A 372 -17.23 -1.76 16.92
CA THR A 372 -16.81 -3.12 16.56
C THR A 372 -15.39 -3.11 16.01
N ALA A 373 -15.08 -2.18 15.10
CA ALA A 373 -13.74 -2.03 14.56
C ALA A 373 -12.68 -1.66 15.61
N VAL A 374 -13.03 -0.89 16.65
CA VAL A 374 -12.14 -0.63 17.81
C VAL A 374 -11.91 -1.90 18.63
N GLN A 375 -12.93 -2.74 18.83
CA GLN A 375 -12.78 -4.02 19.53
C GLN A 375 -11.92 -5.01 18.74
N THR A 376 -12.10 -5.07 17.42
CA THR A 376 -11.25 -5.83 16.51
C THR A 376 -9.80 -5.35 16.61
N PHE A 377 -9.57 -4.03 16.61
CA PHE A 377 -8.23 -3.45 16.79
C PHE A 377 -7.58 -3.92 18.10
N VAL A 378 -8.29 -3.79 19.23
CA VAL A 378 -7.77 -4.20 20.54
C VAL A 378 -7.38 -5.69 20.55
N SER A 379 -8.23 -6.55 19.99
CA SER A 379 -8.00 -7.99 19.94
C SER A 379 -6.83 -8.36 19.01
N ALA A 380 -6.81 -7.81 17.79
CA ALA A 380 -5.76 -8.07 16.81
C ALA A 380 -4.40 -7.52 17.27
N SER A 381 -4.36 -6.35 17.90
CA SER A 381 -3.13 -5.77 18.49
C SER A 381 -2.54 -6.66 19.58
N LYS A 382 -3.37 -7.22 20.47
CA LYS A 382 -2.92 -8.21 21.47
C LYS A 382 -2.41 -9.49 20.82
N GLY A 383 -3.11 -9.96 19.78
CA GLY A 383 -2.67 -11.11 18.98
C GLY A 383 -1.30 -10.90 18.36
N TRP A 384 -1.04 -9.70 17.83
CA TRP A 384 0.25 -9.33 17.24
C TRP A 384 1.38 -9.30 18.27
N GLU A 385 1.19 -8.75 19.46
CA GLU A 385 2.25 -8.76 20.49
C GLU A 385 2.60 -10.18 20.95
N ALA A 386 1.59 -11.05 21.08
CA ALA A 386 1.77 -12.45 21.45
C ALA A 386 2.22 -13.36 20.28
N ASP A 387 2.44 -12.79 19.10
CA ASP A 387 2.67 -13.53 17.87
C ASP A 387 3.99 -14.32 17.90
N ARG A 388 3.91 -15.52 17.33
CA ARG A 388 4.92 -16.57 17.31
C ARG A 388 4.65 -17.51 16.13
N PRO A 389 5.63 -18.33 15.69
CA PRO A 389 5.39 -19.31 14.62
C PRO A 389 4.09 -20.11 14.84
N GLY A 390 3.26 -20.22 13.82
CA GLY A 390 1.95 -20.89 13.86
C GLY A 390 0.81 -20.10 14.51
N SER A 391 1.01 -18.82 14.87
CA SER A 391 -0.06 -18.00 15.47
C SER A 391 -1.17 -17.70 14.48
N ARG A 392 -2.39 -17.58 15.01
CA ARG A 392 -3.60 -17.23 14.27
C ARG A 392 -4.21 -16.00 14.93
N ILE A 393 -4.26 -14.89 14.20
CA ILE A 393 -4.76 -13.61 14.67
C ILE A 393 -6.08 -13.34 13.93
N PRO A 394 -7.23 -13.35 14.64
CA PRO A 394 -8.51 -13.11 14.02
C PRO A 394 -8.69 -11.63 13.67
N PHE A 395 -9.26 -11.39 12.50
CA PHE A 395 -9.78 -10.12 12.01
C PHE A 395 -11.26 -10.30 11.66
N GLU A 396 -11.91 -9.22 11.25
CA GLU A 396 -13.31 -9.26 10.82
C GLU A 396 -13.45 -10.09 9.52
N GLY A 397 -13.86 -11.35 9.66
CA GLY A 397 -14.12 -12.28 8.55
C GLY A 397 -12.90 -12.91 7.90
N ALA A 398 -11.74 -12.75 8.53
CA ALA A 398 -10.50 -13.35 8.07
C ALA A 398 -9.57 -13.66 9.24
N VAL A 399 -8.69 -14.63 9.06
CA VAL A 399 -7.64 -14.98 10.04
C VAL A 399 -6.28 -14.83 9.40
N LEU A 400 -5.42 -14.02 10.02
CA LEU A 400 -4.01 -13.97 9.67
C LEU A 400 -3.27 -15.11 10.38
N GLU A 401 -2.74 -16.04 9.61
CA GLU A 401 -2.02 -17.20 10.09
C GLU A 401 -0.54 -17.09 9.73
N ARG A 402 0.35 -17.10 10.73
CA ARG A 402 1.80 -17.10 10.51
C ARG A 402 2.31 -18.51 10.21
N THR A 403 3.21 -18.63 9.24
CA THR A 403 3.87 -19.91 8.94
C THR A 403 4.77 -20.37 10.10
N ASP A 404 5.00 -21.68 10.22
CA ASP A 404 5.96 -22.22 11.19
C ASP A 404 7.42 -21.84 10.87
N SER A 405 7.68 -21.38 9.64
CA SER A 405 8.99 -20.99 9.14
C SER A 405 9.34 -19.52 9.37
N SER A 406 8.39 -18.69 9.80
CA SER A 406 8.59 -17.26 10.02
C SER A 406 8.67 -16.92 11.51
N ALA A 407 9.63 -16.08 11.89
CA ALA A 407 9.76 -15.63 13.28
C ALA A 407 8.53 -14.84 13.73
N GLY A 408 8.15 -14.99 14.99
CA GLY A 408 7.10 -14.17 15.60
C GLY A 408 7.43 -12.67 15.50
N ARG A 409 6.40 -11.86 15.23
CA ARG A 409 6.49 -10.41 15.03
C ARG A 409 7.44 -9.98 13.93
N ASN A 410 7.73 -10.84 12.95
CA ASN A 410 8.48 -10.41 11.77
C ASN A 410 7.73 -9.24 11.10
N PRO A 411 8.34 -8.04 11.01
CA PRO A 411 7.68 -6.83 10.54
C PRO A 411 7.51 -6.79 9.02
N TYR A 412 8.05 -7.78 8.30
CA TYR A 412 7.87 -7.97 6.87
C TYR A 412 6.94 -9.15 6.62
N LEU A 413 5.68 -8.83 6.36
CA LEU A 413 4.62 -9.78 6.10
C LEU A 413 4.51 -9.99 4.60
N ASN A 414 4.85 -11.19 4.10
CA ASN A 414 4.50 -11.64 2.77
C ASN A 414 3.34 -12.64 2.93
N ILE A 415 2.15 -12.18 2.55
CA ILE A 415 0.87 -12.76 2.89
C ILE A 415 0.24 -13.32 1.62
N ARG A 416 0.04 -14.64 1.59
CA ARG A 416 -0.84 -15.26 0.59
C ARG A 416 -2.28 -15.12 1.05
N VAL A 417 -3.11 -14.52 0.21
CA VAL A 417 -4.51 -14.19 0.51
C VAL A 417 -5.42 -15.20 -0.18
N ASP A 418 -6.37 -15.72 0.59
CA ASP A 418 -7.41 -16.61 0.09
C ASP A 418 -8.18 -15.97 -1.07
N GLY A 419 -8.41 -16.75 -2.14
CA GLY A 419 -9.14 -16.32 -3.33
C GLY A 419 -10.57 -15.85 -3.02
N GLU A 420 -11.18 -16.35 -1.94
CA GLU A 420 -12.48 -15.86 -1.49
C GLU A 420 -12.47 -14.40 -1.02
N LEU A 421 -11.32 -13.91 -0.55
CA LEU A 421 -11.15 -12.55 -0.04
C LEU A 421 -10.74 -11.57 -1.13
N ILE A 422 -9.98 -12.02 -2.14
CA ILE A 422 -9.59 -11.24 -3.31
C ILE A 422 -9.80 -12.12 -4.53
N ARG A 423 -10.99 -12.03 -5.14
CA ARG A 423 -11.40 -12.95 -6.21
C ARG A 423 -10.74 -12.69 -7.56
N ASP A 424 -10.24 -11.46 -7.75
CA ASP A 424 -9.47 -11.10 -8.93
C ASP A 424 -8.46 -9.98 -8.62
N HIS A 425 -7.59 -9.69 -9.59
CA HIS A 425 -6.52 -8.70 -9.47
C HIS A 425 -6.96 -7.32 -8.97
N ASN A 426 -8.18 -6.89 -9.29
CA ASN A 426 -8.73 -5.55 -9.03
C ASN A 426 -9.78 -5.56 -7.89
N ASP A 427 -10.26 -6.72 -7.45
CA ASP A 427 -11.22 -6.87 -6.35
C ASP A 427 -10.55 -6.73 -4.97
N ILE A 428 -9.91 -5.58 -4.74
CA ILE A 428 -9.17 -5.27 -3.51
C ILE A 428 -10.04 -4.59 -2.45
N TYR A 429 -11.32 -4.41 -2.74
CA TYR A 429 -12.26 -3.63 -1.94
C TYR A 429 -13.29 -4.50 -1.22
N ASP A 430 -13.09 -5.83 -1.20
CA ASP A 430 -13.82 -6.73 -0.31
C ASP A 430 -13.79 -6.14 1.12
N PRO A 431 -14.95 -6.03 1.80
CA PRO A 431 -15.03 -5.42 3.12
C PRO A 431 -14.09 -6.05 4.15
N ARG A 432 -13.80 -7.35 4.05
CA ARG A 432 -12.88 -8.08 4.94
C ARG A 432 -11.44 -7.66 4.70
N ILE A 433 -11.03 -7.49 3.45
CA ILE A 433 -9.70 -6.97 3.08
C ILE A 433 -9.54 -5.50 3.49
N ALA A 434 -10.55 -4.68 3.20
CA ALA A 434 -10.54 -3.27 3.63
C ALA A 434 -10.48 -3.15 5.16
N SER A 435 -11.18 -4.03 5.89
CA SER A 435 -11.10 -4.09 7.35
C SER A 435 -9.70 -4.54 7.79
N PHE A 436 -9.16 -5.63 7.24
CA PHE A 436 -7.82 -6.13 7.55
C PHE A 436 -6.74 -5.05 7.39
N ILE A 437 -6.71 -4.36 6.24
CA ILE A 437 -5.73 -3.29 5.98
C ILE A 437 -5.88 -2.14 6.98
N ARG A 438 -7.13 -1.73 7.27
CA ARG A 438 -7.41 -0.67 8.24
C ARG A 438 -6.95 -1.06 9.64
N GLN A 439 -7.19 -2.30 10.07
CA GLN A 439 -6.71 -2.80 11.36
C GLN A 439 -5.18 -2.85 11.42
N LEU A 440 -4.53 -3.25 10.32
CA LEU A 440 -3.07 -3.26 10.23
C LEU A 440 -2.48 -1.85 10.30
N ILE A 441 -3.11 -0.88 9.64
CA ILE A 441 -2.78 0.55 9.77
C ILE A 441 -2.85 0.96 11.24
N LEU A 442 -3.94 0.61 11.94
CA LEU A 442 -4.08 0.98 13.35
C LEU A 442 -3.00 0.36 14.21
N ILE A 443 -2.68 -0.93 14.04
CA ILE A 443 -1.62 -1.64 14.76
C ILE A 443 -0.26 -0.96 14.53
N SER A 444 0.12 -0.71 13.29
CA SER A 444 1.38 -0.01 12.98
C SER A 444 1.40 1.46 13.40
N SER A 445 0.23 2.06 13.62
CA SER A 445 0.10 3.47 14.01
C SER A 445 0.13 3.70 15.53
N GLN A 446 0.34 2.66 16.33
CA GLN A 446 0.36 2.72 17.80
C GLN A 446 1.57 3.51 18.35
N SER A 447 1.60 3.74 19.66
CA SER A 447 2.82 4.23 20.33
C SER A 447 3.95 3.19 20.18
N GLN A 448 5.18 3.67 20.07
CA GLN A 448 6.36 2.79 20.15
C GLN A 448 6.68 2.42 21.61
N ASP A 449 6.11 3.15 22.56
CA ASP A 449 6.17 2.83 23.99
C ASP A 449 5.12 1.76 24.34
N GLU A 450 5.58 0.66 24.93
CA GLU A 450 4.72 -0.49 25.24
C GLU A 450 3.69 -0.17 26.33
N GLU A 451 4.05 0.59 27.36
CA GLU A 451 3.15 0.97 28.45
C GLU A 451 2.01 1.84 27.92
N ASP A 452 2.34 2.82 27.06
CA ASP A 452 1.35 3.64 26.36
C ASP A 452 0.37 2.78 25.55
N ARG A 453 0.86 1.74 24.84
CA ARG A 453 0.00 0.84 24.05
C ARG A 453 -0.92 0.02 24.93
N VAL A 454 -0.43 -0.48 26.05
CA VAL A 454 -1.23 -1.28 27.00
C VAL A 454 -2.32 -0.42 27.62
N ASP A 455 -2.00 0.77 28.14
CA ASP A 455 -2.96 1.70 28.72
C ASP A 455 -4.04 2.11 27.72
N ALA A 456 -3.64 2.49 26.50
CA ALA A 456 -4.57 2.86 25.44
C ALA A 456 -5.56 1.74 25.10
N ARG A 457 -5.10 0.48 25.06
CA ARG A 457 -5.98 -0.68 24.79
C ARG A 457 -6.92 -1.00 25.94
N ILE A 458 -6.48 -0.84 27.20
CA ILE A 458 -7.35 -1.02 28.37
C ILE A 458 -8.50 -0.02 28.32
N LYS A 459 -8.20 1.25 28.02
CA LYS A 459 -9.22 2.30 27.85
C LYS A 459 -10.19 1.98 26.70
N MET A 460 -9.67 1.58 25.53
CA MET A 460 -10.50 1.25 24.37
C MET A 460 -11.36 -0.02 24.51
N ALA A 461 -10.93 -0.97 25.35
CA ALA A 461 -11.66 -2.21 25.62
C ALA A 461 -12.90 -2.01 26.48
N THR A 462 -12.97 -0.89 27.20
CA THR A 462 -14.14 -0.53 28.01
C THR A 462 -15.20 0.09 27.09
N PRO A 463 -16.48 -0.34 27.16
CA PRO A 463 -17.54 0.05 26.22
C PRO A 463 -17.74 1.55 26.04
#